data_AF-A0A2G6PZ78-F1
#
_entry.id   AF-A0A2G6PZ78-F1
#
_cell.length_a   1.000
_cell.length_b   1.000
_cell.length_c   1.000
_cell.angle_alpha   90.00
_cell.angle_beta   90.00
_cell.angle_gamma   90.00
#
_symmetry.space_group_name_H-M   'P 1'
#
loop_
_entity.id
_entity.type
_entity.pdbx_description
1 polymer ?
#
loop_
_entity_poly.entity_id
_entity_poly.type
_entity_poly.pdbx_seq_one_letter_code
_entity_poly.pdbx_strand_id
1 'polypeptide(L)'
;MNFHLSSLQKLTGVIFVTVLLVGVSGAYAQDLYWSGTVYSDGRDVGPINLQKGATYSIQVTGSFYMGIWYQNQRSIWNDACYEFNAHSQPTPITVLQNSLGINYCSEYNPYHIYQSAQFVSDGRPLWFRIHDTDYRDNEGGLNVMVLMHRKPSAYDSQGLQSFKLFSALSRQSSKNFKQNKFPDVYINTSLGDPIPYHMRHPVELKLNVSSDKEIYLSSKENEKSGIYIDNFLMFVINSAKGTKVFSVGKVKKHSYRGAEVIQVPPNSLHPGAVNITKYVPHNTAITMTVYALDYGYDAGMSDIYLIVR
;
A
#
# COMPACT_ATOMS: atom_id res chain seq x y z
N MET A 1 -74.52 -49.89 15.31
CA MET A 1 -73.84 -49.81 16.62
C MET A 1 -72.34 -49.92 16.38
N ASN A 2 -71.60 -48.90 16.83
CA ASN A 2 -70.20 -48.84 17.32
C ASN A 2 -69.10 -49.59 16.52
N PHE A 3 -68.23 -48.90 15.75
CA PHE A 3 -66.98 -48.17 16.12
C PHE A 3 -65.83 -49.02 16.70
N HIS A 4 -64.72 -49.16 15.95
CA HIS A 4 -63.30 -48.94 16.32
C HIS A 4 -62.36 -49.56 15.23
N LEU A 5 -61.61 -48.86 14.38
CA LEU A 5 -60.44 -47.93 14.51
C LEU A 5 -59.14 -48.54 15.06
N SER A 6 -58.15 -48.73 14.18
CA SER A 6 -56.70 -48.37 14.28
C SER A 6 -55.91 -49.26 13.29
N SER A 7 -54.88 -48.84 12.57
CA SER A 7 -53.93 -47.73 12.73
C SER A 7 -53.29 -47.40 11.36
N LEU A 8 -53.33 -46.14 10.92
CA LEU A 8 -52.46 -45.65 9.85
C LEU A 8 -51.53 -44.59 10.43
N GLN A 9 -50.25 -44.93 10.54
CA GLN A 9 -49.19 -44.02 10.95
C GLN A 9 -48.96 -42.98 9.84
N LYS A 10 -49.21 -41.71 10.15
CA LYS A 10 -48.80 -40.58 9.31
C LYS A 10 -47.39 -40.13 9.73
N LEU A 11 -46.39 -40.50 8.95
CA LEU A 11 -45.05 -39.91 9.00
C LEU A 11 -45.18 -38.45 8.54
N THR A 12 -44.92 -37.51 9.44
CA THR A 12 -44.89 -36.07 9.10
C THR A 12 -43.42 -35.69 8.94
N GLY A 13 -42.96 -35.64 7.69
CA GLY A 13 -41.61 -35.16 7.35
C GLY A 13 -41.55 -33.64 7.48
N VAL A 14 -40.84 -33.14 8.48
CA VAL A 14 -40.51 -31.71 8.62
C VAL A 14 -39.24 -31.45 7.81
N ILE A 15 -39.38 -30.82 6.65
CA ILE A 15 -38.26 -30.34 5.84
C ILE A 15 -37.76 -29.04 6.47
N PHE A 16 -36.61 -29.10 7.17
CA PHE A 16 -35.88 -27.91 7.61
C PHE A 16 -35.12 -27.33 6.42
N VAL A 17 -35.65 -26.25 5.83
CA VAL A 17 -34.92 -25.44 4.83
C VAL A 17 -34.06 -24.43 5.58
N THR A 18 -32.79 -24.77 5.80
CA THR A 18 -31.79 -23.83 6.32
C THR A 18 -31.44 -22.85 5.21
N VAL A 19 -32.04 -21.65 5.24
CA VAL A 19 -31.65 -20.54 4.37
C VAL A 19 -30.28 -20.05 4.83
N LEU A 20 -29.22 -20.57 4.20
CA LEU A 20 -27.88 -20.00 4.26
C LEU A 20 -27.92 -18.63 3.56
N LEU A 21 -28.19 -17.58 4.34
CA LEU A 21 -27.84 -16.21 3.99
C LEU A 21 -26.32 -16.13 3.93
N VAL A 22 -25.75 -16.51 2.78
CA VAL A 22 -24.37 -16.20 2.44
C VAL A 22 -24.31 -14.69 2.32
N GLY A 23 -23.94 -14.03 3.42
CA GLY A 23 -23.65 -12.61 3.44
C GLY A 23 -22.54 -12.36 2.44
N VAL A 24 -22.92 -11.83 1.27
CA VAL A 24 -21.95 -11.38 0.28
C VAL A 24 -21.28 -10.16 0.89
N SER A 25 -20.15 -10.37 1.55
CA SER A 25 -19.30 -9.31 2.07
C SER A 25 -18.94 -8.40 0.90
N GLY A 26 -19.61 -7.26 0.81
CA GLY A 26 -19.34 -6.27 -0.22
C GLY A 26 -17.86 -5.91 -0.14
N ALA A 27 -17.11 -6.18 -1.22
CA ALA A 27 -15.70 -5.81 -1.28
C ALA A 27 -15.61 -4.28 -1.25
N TYR A 28 -15.06 -3.74 -0.16
CA TYR A 28 -14.73 -2.33 -0.08
C TYR A 28 -13.50 -2.06 -0.96
N ALA A 29 -13.55 -1.01 -1.77
CA ALA A 29 -12.36 -0.51 -2.43
C ALA A 29 -11.47 0.15 -1.37
N GLN A 30 -10.21 -0.26 -1.30
CA GLN A 30 -9.22 0.28 -0.38
C GLN A 30 -8.33 1.27 -1.14
N ASP A 31 -8.30 2.51 -0.69
CA ASP A 31 -7.39 3.53 -1.20
C ASP A 31 -6.32 3.85 -0.15
N LEU A 32 -5.09 4.06 -0.59
CA LEU A 32 -4.07 4.64 0.26
C LEU A 32 -4.43 6.09 0.59
N TYR A 33 -4.78 6.35 1.84
CA TYR A 33 -5.11 7.70 2.32
C TYR A 33 -3.85 8.46 2.77
N TRP A 34 -2.98 7.78 3.50
CA TRP A 34 -1.72 8.36 4.00
C TRP A 34 -0.69 7.25 4.21
N SER A 35 0.60 7.56 4.02
CA SER A 35 1.70 6.69 4.46
C SER A 35 2.87 7.51 4.99
N GLY A 36 3.60 6.91 5.93
CA GLY A 36 4.79 7.53 6.51
C GLY A 36 5.60 6.55 7.35
N THR A 37 6.80 6.98 7.74
CA THR A 37 7.69 6.24 8.65
C THR A 37 7.63 6.88 10.04
N VAL A 38 7.41 6.07 11.06
CA VAL A 38 7.44 6.45 12.48
C VAL A 38 8.80 6.04 13.03
N TYR A 39 9.68 7.02 13.22
CA TYR A 39 11.01 6.77 13.77
C TYR A 39 10.93 6.46 15.27
N SER A 40 11.88 5.66 15.74
CA SER A 40 12.01 5.23 17.13
C SER A 40 12.62 6.31 18.04
N ASP A 41 12.43 7.59 17.72
CA ASP A 41 13.01 8.75 18.42
C ASP A 41 12.03 9.50 19.33
N GLY A 42 10.84 8.94 19.51
CA GLY A 42 9.80 9.48 20.40
C GLY A 42 9.01 10.66 19.84
N ARG A 43 9.23 11.09 18.61
CA ARG A 43 8.45 12.16 17.97
C ARG A 43 7.10 11.65 17.46
N ASP A 44 6.11 12.55 17.46
CA ASP A 44 4.83 12.29 16.84
C ASP A 44 4.92 12.44 15.31
N VAL A 45 4.31 11.51 14.59
CA VAL A 45 4.11 11.60 13.14
C VAL A 45 2.63 11.86 12.87
N GLY A 46 2.32 13.08 12.41
CA GLY A 46 0.98 13.61 12.23
C GLY A 46 0.98 15.15 12.30
N PRO A 47 -0.19 15.80 12.40
CA PRO A 47 -1.53 15.24 12.41
C PRO A 47 -1.99 14.75 11.02
N ILE A 48 -2.70 13.63 10.98
CA ILE A 48 -3.37 13.08 9.81
C ILE A 48 -4.86 13.39 9.96
N ASN A 49 -5.37 14.34 9.17
CA ASN A 49 -6.73 14.86 9.29
C ASN A 49 -7.75 13.93 8.62
N LEU A 50 -8.32 12.98 9.37
CA LEU A 50 -9.31 12.05 8.84
C LEU A 50 -10.66 12.72 8.57
N GLN A 51 -11.38 12.25 7.55
CA GLN A 51 -12.71 12.75 7.23
C GLN A 51 -13.76 12.11 8.15
N LYS A 52 -14.53 12.94 8.87
CA LYS A 52 -15.63 12.47 9.72
C LYS A 52 -16.63 11.63 8.91
N GLY A 53 -16.94 10.44 9.39
CA GLY A 53 -17.87 9.49 8.77
C GLY A 53 -17.24 8.57 7.72
N ALA A 54 -16.01 8.82 7.26
CA ALA A 54 -15.30 7.90 6.38
C ALA A 54 -14.77 6.69 7.17
N THR A 55 -14.65 5.54 6.49
CA THR A 55 -14.15 4.29 7.08
C THR A 55 -12.68 4.11 6.74
N TYR A 56 -11.86 3.75 7.72
CA TYR A 56 -10.41 3.58 7.58
C TYR A 56 -9.93 2.26 8.19
N SER A 57 -8.73 1.82 7.83
CA SER A 57 -7.92 0.87 8.61
C SER A 57 -6.47 1.33 8.63
N ILE A 58 -5.70 0.87 9.61
CA ILE A 58 -4.26 1.13 9.73
C ILE A 58 -3.51 -0.17 9.43
N GLN A 59 -2.50 -0.11 8.58
CA GLN A 59 -1.54 -1.17 8.37
C GLN A 59 -0.16 -0.70 8.84
N VAL A 60 0.56 -1.55 9.56
CA VAL A 60 1.90 -1.27 10.06
C VAL A 60 2.84 -2.37 9.61
N THR A 61 4.04 -2.00 9.15
CA THR A 61 5.06 -2.95 8.69
C THR A 61 6.44 -2.61 9.21
N GLY A 62 7.26 -3.66 9.34
CA GLY A 62 8.68 -3.57 9.64
C GLY A 62 9.03 -3.84 11.11
N SER A 63 10.30 -3.65 11.43
CA SER A 63 10.86 -3.78 12.76
C SER A 63 11.93 -2.72 12.98
N PHE A 64 12.25 -2.46 14.23
CA PHE A 64 13.24 -1.48 14.64
C PHE A 64 14.02 -1.98 15.85
N TYR A 65 15.16 -1.33 16.10
CA TYR A 65 16.02 -1.61 17.23
C TYR A 65 15.68 -0.67 18.37
N MET A 66 15.37 -1.23 19.54
CA MET A 66 14.93 -0.49 20.73
C MET A 66 15.97 -0.59 21.86
N GLY A 67 17.25 -0.49 21.47
CA GLY A 67 18.36 -0.52 22.41
C GLY A 67 18.78 -1.90 22.90
N ILE A 68 19.46 -1.92 24.05
CA ILE A 68 20.00 -3.13 24.68
C ILE A 68 19.33 -3.40 26.03
N TRP A 69 18.91 -4.64 26.27
CA TRP A 69 18.52 -5.11 27.61
C TRP A 69 19.69 -4.96 28.59
N TYR A 70 19.55 -4.06 29.56
CA TYR A 70 20.59 -3.78 30.56
C TYR A 70 20.97 -5.01 31.41
N GLN A 71 20.05 -5.97 31.60
CA GLN A 71 20.28 -7.14 32.46
C GLN A 71 21.21 -8.19 31.85
N ASN A 72 21.25 -8.33 30.52
CA ASN A 72 21.99 -9.40 29.84
C ASN A 72 22.69 -8.97 28.55
N GLN A 73 22.73 -7.67 28.26
CA GLN A 73 23.36 -7.06 27.08
C GLN A 73 22.82 -7.57 25.73
N ARG A 74 21.56 -8.03 25.67
CA ARG A 74 20.94 -8.48 24.42
C ARG A 74 20.27 -7.31 23.69
N SER A 75 20.46 -7.25 22.38
CA SER A 75 19.71 -6.34 21.51
C SER A 75 18.21 -6.55 21.65
N ILE A 76 17.43 -5.46 21.65
CA ILE A 76 15.96 -5.47 21.62
C ILE A 76 15.52 -5.16 20.21
N TRP A 77 14.82 -6.11 19.59
CA TRP A 77 14.19 -5.92 18.29
C TRP A 77 12.70 -6.05 18.42
N ASN A 78 12.03 -4.97 18.04
CA ASN A 78 10.59 -4.83 18.18
C ASN A 78 9.97 -4.58 16.82
N ASP A 79 8.79 -5.14 16.64
CA ASP A 79 7.86 -4.64 15.62
C ASP A 79 6.77 -3.81 16.32
N ALA A 80 5.65 -3.54 15.64
CA ALA A 80 4.59 -2.74 16.22
C ALA A 80 3.93 -3.35 17.47
N CYS A 81 4.04 -4.67 17.64
CA CYS A 81 3.21 -5.47 18.54
C CYS A 81 3.98 -6.47 19.40
N TYR A 82 5.23 -6.79 19.06
CA TYR A 82 6.03 -7.84 19.70
C TYR A 82 7.51 -7.48 19.83
N GLU A 83 8.11 -7.88 20.94
CA GLU A 83 9.55 -8.10 21.08
C GLU A 83 9.85 -9.55 20.69
N PHE A 84 10.75 -9.79 19.75
CA PHE A 84 10.88 -11.12 19.14
C PHE A 84 12.29 -11.75 19.22
N ASN A 85 13.22 -11.15 19.96
CA ASN A 85 14.59 -11.63 20.00
C ASN A 85 15.29 -11.63 21.37
N ALA A 86 14.80 -10.91 22.40
CA ALA A 86 15.40 -10.99 23.73
C ALA A 86 14.87 -12.19 24.54
N HIS A 87 13.66 -12.65 24.22
CA HIS A 87 13.02 -13.84 24.78
C HIS A 87 13.04 -15.06 23.82
N SER A 88 12.73 -16.26 24.36
CA SER A 88 12.65 -17.49 23.56
C SER A 88 11.43 -17.56 22.64
N GLN A 89 10.44 -16.67 22.85
CA GLN A 89 9.23 -16.55 22.06
C GLN A 89 8.88 -15.06 21.89
N PRO A 90 8.22 -14.68 20.78
CA PRO A 90 7.69 -13.33 20.62
C PRO A 90 6.79 -12.95 21.79
N THR A 91 7.15 -11.86 22.46
CA THR A 91 6.45 -11.36 23.65
C THR A 91 5.64 -10.13 23.27
N PRO A 92 4.31 -10.12 23.50
CA PRO A 92 3.48 -8.98 23.17
C PRO A 92 3.96 -7.71 23.88
N ILE A 93 4.16 -6.64 23.12
CA ILE A 93 4.51 -5.32 23.62
C ILE A 93 3.87 -4.26 22.71
N THR A 94 3.14 -3.32 23.30
CA THR A 94 2.51 -2.24 22.52
C THR A 94 3.43 -1.04 22.49
N VAL A 95 4.40 -1.06 21.58
CA VAL A 95 5.38 0.03 21.42
C VAL A 95 4.88 1.12 20.48
N LEU A 96 4.16 0.78 19.41
CA LEU A 96 3.57 1.80 18.55
C LEU A 96 2.23 2.25 19.15
N GLN A 97 2.06 3.56 19.29
CA GLN A 97 0.86 4.19 19.82
C GLN A 97 0.19 5.04 18.75
N ASN A 98 -1.12 5.24 18.89
CA ASN A 98 -1.87 6.19 18.08
C ASN A 98 -2.89 6.97 18.89
N SER A 99 -3.17 8.20 18.43
CA SER A 99 -4.05 9.16 19.14
C SER A 99 -5.50 8.71 19.33
N LEU A 100 -5.95 7.75 18.52
CA LEU A 100 -7.33 7.30 18.49
C LEU A 100 -7.53 5.97 19.23
N GLY A 101 -6.48 5.38 19.79
CA GLY A 101 -6.54 4.10 20.49
C GLY A 101 -6.88 2.91 19.60
N ILE A 102 -6.67 3.01 18.28
CA ILE A 102 -6.99 1.93 17.33
C ILE A 102 -6.00 0.79 17.51
N ASN A 103 -6.50 -0.41 17.82
CA ASN A 103 -5.66 -1.60 17.88
C ASN A 103 -5.46 -2.21 16.48
N TYR A 104 -4.21 -2.41 16.08
CA TYR A 104 -3.80 -3.17 14.88
C TYR A 104 -3.05 -4.45 15.22
N CYS A 105 -2.73 -4.68 16.49
CA CYS A 105 -2.04 -5.89 16.92
C CYS A 105 -2.98 -7.10 16.87
N SER A 106 -2.46 -8.16 16.26
CA SER A 106 -3.08 -9.48 16.14
C SER A 106 -2.05 -10.52 16.59
N GLU A 107 -2.28 -11.81 16.33
CA GLU A 107 -1.28 -12.85 16.57
C GLU A 107 0.05 -12.52 15.87
N TYR A 108 1.17 -12.98 16.45
CA TYR A 108 2.50 -12.70 15.92
C TYR A 108 2.60 -13.08 14.44
N ASN A 109 3.03 -12.11 13.63
CA ASN A 109 3.23 -12.31 12.21
C ASN A 109 4.73 -12.29 11.89
N PRO A 110 5.33 -13.39 11.38
CA PRO A 110 6.76 -13.44 11.08
C PRO A 110 7.19 -12.48 9.95
N TYR A 111 6.25 -11.91 9.19
CA TYR A 111 6.53 -10.85 8.22
C TYR A 111 6.46 -9.44 8.83
N HIS A 112 6.13 -9.33 10.12
CA HIS A 112 5.96 -8.07 10.84
C HIS A 112 4.95 -7.13 10.17
N ILE A 113 3.82 -7.70 9.71
CA ILE A 113 2.72 -6.96 9.07
C ILE A 113 1.47 -7.11 9.93
N TYR A 114 0.92 -5.97 10.36
CA TYR A 114 -0.24 -5.90 11.23
C TYR A 114 -1.27 -4.95 10.64
N GLN A 115 -2.56 -5.28 10.78
CA GLN A 115 -3.65 -4.47 10.25
C GLN A 115 -4.81 -4.38 11.24
N SER A 116 -5.31 -3.16 11.47
CA SER A 116 -6.49 -2.93 12.30
C SER A 116 -7.77 -3.43 11.63
N ALA A 117 -8.79 -3.68 12.45
CA ALA A 117 -10.17 -3.68 11.96
C ALA A 117 -10.50 -2.33 11.30
N GLN A 118 -11.53 -2.33 10.44
CA GLN A 118 -12.09 -1.10 9.91
C GLN A 118 -12.70 -0.26 11.04
N PHE A 119 -12.50 1.05 11.02
CA PHE A 119 -13.11 2.00 11.96
C PHE A 119 -13.67 3.21 11.23
N VAL A 120 -14.76 3.77 11.75
CA VAL A 120 -15.36 5.01 11.23
C VAL A 120 -14.74 6.19 11.94
N SER A 121 -14.18 7.13 11.19
CA SER A 121 -13.56 8.33 11.78
C SER A 121 -14.62 9.27 12.36
N ASP A 122 -14.34 9.82 13.54
CA ASP A 122 -15.10 10.91 14.15
C ASP A 122 -14.62 12.31 13.73
N GLY A 123 -13.59 12.38 12.88
CA GLY A 123 -12.95 13.61 12.40
C GLY A 123 -11.76 14.09 13.24
N ARG A 124 -11.41 13.41 14.35
CA ARG A 124 -10.21 13.76 15.12
C ARG A 124 -8.94 13.41 14.35
N PRO A 125 -7.86 14.21 14.50
CA PRO A 125 -6.59 13.93 13.85
C PRO A 125 -5.93 12.68 14.42
N LEU A 126 -5.40 11.86 13.53
CA LEU A 126 -4.59 10.69 13.86
C LEU A 126 -3.11 11.09 13.94
N TRP A 127 -2.39 10.65 14.96
CA TRP A 127 -0.93 10.69 15.01
C TRP A 127 -0.40 9.33 15.47
N PHE A 128 0.87 9.07 15.17
CA PHE A 128 1.59 7.87 15.60
C PHE A 128 2.86 8.22 16.35
N ARG A 129 3.25 7.40 17.33
CA ARG A 129 4.51 7.51 18.07
C ARG A 129 5.00 6.12 18.49
N ILE A 130 6.30 5.86 18.37
CA ILE A 130 6.93 4.73 19.07
C ILE A 130 7.22 5.17 20.50
N HIS A 131 6.72 4.42 21.48
CA HIS A 131 6.90 4.67 22.90
C HIS A 131 8.08 3.86 23.45
N ASP A 132 9.04 4.57 24.02
CA ASP A 132 10.15 4.06 24.81
C ASP A 132 10.32 4.91 26.09
N THR A 133 10.91 4.29 27.11
CA THR A 133 11.46 4.95 28.29
C THR A 133 12.85 5.55 28.05
N ASP A 134 13.64 5.02 27.11
CA ASP A 134 14.96 5.55 26.74
C ASP A 134 15.15 5.52 25.21
N TYR A 135 15.15 6.69 24.57
CA TYR A 135 15.27 6.79 23.11
C TYR A 135 16.73 6.90 22.61
N ARG A 136 17.72 6.95 23.51
CA ARG A 136 19.10 7.33 23.16
C ARG A 136 19.82 6.30 22.31
N ASP A 137 19.44 5.04 22.41
CA ASP A 137 20.03 3.89 21.71
C ASP A 137 19.05 3.22 20.74
N ASN A 138 17.96 3.91 20.38
CA ASN A 138 17.01 3.43 19.40
C ASN A 138 17.49 3.69 17.97
N GLU A 139 17.25 2.74 17.08
CA GLU A 139 17.57 2.87 15.65
C GLU A 139 16.44 2.34 14.76
N GLY A 140 16.19 3.05 13.65
CA GLY A 140 15.18 2.66 12.66
C GLY A 140 13.77 3.15 12.99
N GLY A 141 12.76 2.46 12.45
CA GLY A 141 11.36 2.85 12.61
C GLY A 141 10.40 1.90 11.89
N LEU A 142 9.11 2.20 12.02
CA LEU A 142 8.02 1.42 11.44
C LEU A 142 7.40 2.17 10.26
N ASN A 143 6.96 1.46 9.23
CA ASN A 143 6.17 2.05 8.16
C ASN A 143 4.69 1.89 8.48
N VAL A 144 3.94 2.98 8.35
CA VAL A 144 2.51 3.02 8.64
C VAL A 144 1.75 3.50 7.41
N MET A 145 0.65 2.81 7.11
CA MET A 145 -0.28 3.15 6.06
C MET A 145 -1.68 3.31 6.66
N VAL A 146 -2.36 4.40 6.34
CA VAL A 146 -3.78 4.60 6.62
C VAL A 146 -4.51 4.35 5.31
N LEU A 147 -5.41 3.37 5.31
CA LEU A 147 -6.20 2.96 4.16
C LEU A 147 -7.63 3.45 4.34
N MET A 148 -8.19 4.16 3.36
CA MET A 148 -9.60 4.54 3.34
C MET A 148 -10.40 3.47 2.63
N HIS A 149 -11.51 3.03 3.23
CA HIS A 149 -12.43 2.05 2.66
C HIS A 149 -13.62 2.81 2.09
N ARG A 150 -13.68 2.93 0.77
CA ARG A 150 -14.88 3.43 0.12
C ARG A 150 -15.90 2.31 0.10
N LYS A 151 -17.12 2.59 0.58
CA LYS A 151 -18.26 1.80 0.13
C LYS A 151 -18.18 1.82 -1.40
N PRO A 152 -18.29 0.67 -2.09
CA PRO A 152 -18.52 0.71 -3.51
C PRO A 152 -19.79 1.54 -3.69
N SER A 153 -19.64 2.81 -4.06
CA SER A 153 -20.76 3.60 -4.52
C SER A 153 -21.29 2.81 -5.70
N ALA A 154 -22.61 2.66 -5.79
CA ALA A 154 -23.24 2.13 -6.99
C ALA A 154 -22.67 2.95 -8.15
N TYR A 155 -21.75 2.34 -8.91
CA TYR A 155 -21.00 2.89 -10.02
C TYR A 155 -21.22 4.40 -10.22
N ASP A 156 -20.35 5.23 -9.65
CA ASP A 156 -20.17 6.57 -10.22
C ASP A 156 -19.39 6.40 -11.54
N SER A 157 -20.06 5.79 -12.52
CA SER A 157 -19.55 5.44 -13.86
C SER A 157 -19.21 6.67 -14.71
N GLN A 158 -19.34 7.88 -14.19
CA GLN A 158 -19.11 9.10 -14.97
C GLN A 158 -18.09 10.07 -14.37
N GLY A 159 -17.63 9.84 -13.14
CA GLY A 159 -16.66 10.71 -12.47
C GLY A 159 -15.20 10.49 -12.89
N LEU A 160 -14.47 11.59 -12.97
CA LEU A 160 -13.00 11.64 -12.91
C LEU A 160 -12.54 10.90 -11.64
N GLN A 161 -11.69 9.88 -11.78
CA GLN A 161 -11.03 9.23 -10.65
C GLN A 161 -9.56 9.65 -10.62
N SER A 162 -9.05 9.96 -9.43
CA SER A 162 -7.65 10.30 -9.22
C SER A 162 -7.08 9.54 -8.04
N PHE A 163 -5.88 9.00 -8.23
CA PHE A 163 -5.15 8.22 -7.23
C PHE A 163 -3.77 8.84 -7.04
N LYS A 164 -3.45 9.28 -5.82
CA LYS A 164 -2.09 9.75 -5.52
C LYS A 164 -1.15 8.54 -5.47
N LEU A 165 -0.23 8.46 -6.42
CA LEU A 165 0.80 7.42 -6.46
C LEU A 165 1.97 7.78 -5.55
N PHE A 166 2.50 9.00 -5.66
CA PHE A 166 3.63 9.42 -4.85
C PHE A 166 3.48 10.87 -4.42
N SER A 167 3.95 11.15 -3.20
CA SER A 167 4.18 12.52 -2.76
C SER A 167 5.53 13.00 -3.28
N ALA A 168 5.63 14.31 -3.54
CA ALA A 168 6.85 14.94 -4.01
C ALA A 168 8.09 14.55 -3.17
N LEU A 169 9.21 14.46 -3.86
CA LEU A 169 10.52 14.19 -3.30
C LEU A 169 11.44 15.33 -3.75
N SER A 170 11.84 16.18 -2.79
CA SER A 170 12.86 17.19 -3.03
C SER A 170 14.12 16.51 -3.54
N ARG A 171 14.75 17.14 -4.55
CA ARG A 171 15.98 16.62 -5.15
C ARG A 171 17.05 16.39 -4.07
N GLN A 172 17.59 15.20 -4.01
CA GLN A 172 18.62 14.80 -3.05
C GLN A 172 19.53 13.73 -3.65
N SER A 173 20.69 13.51 -3.03
CA SER A 173 21.63 12.52 -3.55
C SER A 173 21.05 11.11 -3.51
N SER A 174 21.23 10.40 -4.61
CA SER A 174 20.91 8.99 -4.78
C SER A 174 21.52 8.07 -3.72
N LYS A 175 22.63 8.49 -3.09
CA LYS A 175 23.28 7.75 -1.99
C LYS A 175 22.29 7.41 -0.87
N ASN A 176 21.29 8.26 -0.63
CA ASN A 176 20.29 8.10 0.42
C ASN A 176 19.34 6.92 0.19
N PHE A 177 19.35 6.32 -1.01
CA PHE A 177 18.46 5.23 -1.39
C PHE A 177 19.22 3.93 -1.69
N LYS A 178 20.57 3.93 -1.68
CA LYS A 178 21.39 2.79 -2.14
C LYS A 178 21.20 1.51 -1.34
N GLN A 179 20.68 1.60 -0.11
CA GLN A 179 20.29 0.46 0.71
C GLN A 179 19.01 -0.23 0.22
N ASN A 180 18.17 0.46 -0.56
CA ASN A 180 16.88 -0.02 -1.07
C ASN A 180 16.99 -0.51 -2.52
N LYS A 181 17.98 -1.35 -2.84
CA LYS A 181 18.21 -1.87 -4.20
C LYS A 181 17.02 -2.71 -4.67
N PHE A 182 16.74 -2.64 -5.97
CA PHE A 182 15.72 -3.46 -6.62
C PHE A 182 16.34 -4.44 -7.63
N PRO A 183 16.79 -5.62 -7.18
CA PRO A 183 17.58 -6.55 -8.01
C PRO A 183 16.78 -7.16 -9.18
N ASP A 184 15.46 -7.10 -9.15
CA ASP A 184 14.60 -7.55 -10.26
C ASP A 184 14.69 -6.64 -11.48
N VAL A 185 15.25 -5.42 -11.35
CA VAL A 185 15.42 -4.47 -12.46
C VAL A 185 16.90 -4.32 -12.79
N TYR A 186 17.22 -4.37 -14.08
CA TYR A 186 18.57 -4.15 -14.58
C TYR A 186 18.60 -3.09 -15.67
N ILE A 187 19.44 -2.09 -15.53
CA ILE A 187 19.58 -0.96 -16.46
C ILE A 187 20.86 -1.13 -17.27
N ASN A 188 20.72 -1.11 -18.60
CA ASN A 188 21.84 -1.13 -19.51
C ASN A 188 22.52 0.25 -19.55
N THR A 189 23.41 0.48 -18.60
CA THR A 189 24.15 1.74 -18.46
C THR A 189 25.63 1.54 -18.21
N SER A 190 26.44 2.43 -18.77
CA SER A 190 27.85 2.65 -18.41
C SER A 190 28.04 3.80 -17.39
N LEU A 191 26.95 4.50 -17.05
CA LEU A 191 26.94 5.66 -16.15
C LEU A 191 25.89 5.41 -15.06
N GLY A 192 26.30 5.37 -13.81
CA GLY A 192 25.42 5.05 -12.67
C GLY A 192 25.40 3.56 -12.31
N ASP A 193 24.49 3.21 -11.41
CA ASP A 193 24.36 1.83 -10.92
C ASP A 193 23.48 1.03 -11.90
N PRO A 194 23.87 -0.19 -12.29
CA PRO A 194 23.04 -1.03 -13.17
C PRO A 194 21.80 -1.60 -12.47
N ILE A 195 21.79 -1.59 -11.14
CA ILE A 195 20.65 -2.01 -10.32
C ILE A 195 20.06 -0.75 -9.69
N PRO A 196 18.82 -0.36 -10.02
CA PRO A 196 18.19 0.81 -9.44
C PRO A 196 17.80 0.57 -7.98
N TYR A 197 17.35 1.63 -7.35
CA TYR A 197 16.87 1.64 -5.97
C TYR A 197 15.55 2.38 -5.84
N HIS A 198 14.78 1.99 -4.83
CA HIS A 198 13.49 2.59 -4.54
C HIS A 198 13.65 3.99 -3.93
N MET A 199 13.12 5.01 -4.60
CA MET A 199 12.98 6.35 -4.03
C MET A 199 11.88 6.42 -2.96
N ARG A 200 10.84 5.61 -3.13
CA ARG A 200 9.69 5.46 -2.22
C ARG A 200 9.21 4.00 -2.23
N HIS A 201 8.46 3.62 -1.20
CA HIS A 201 7.77 2.33 -1.17
C HIS A 201 6.85 2.19 -2.41
N PRO A 202 6.78 1.01 -3.04
CA PRO A 202 5.89 0.78 -4.17
C PRO A 202 4.43 1.02 -3.78
N VAL A 203 3.63 1.50 -4.74
CA VAL A 203 2.18 1.67 -4.57
C VAL A 203 1.45 0.60 -5.36
N GLU A 204 0.54 -0.12 -4.70
CA GLU A 204 -0.35 -1.08 -5.33
C GLU A 204 -1.77 -0.51 -5.42
N LEU A 205 -2.36 -0.60 -6.61
CA LEU A 205 -3.74 -0.20 -6.88
C LEU A 205 -4.51 -1.37 -7.49
N LYS A 206 -5.78 -1.51 -7.11
CA LYS A 206 -6.74 -2.40 -7.78
C LYS A 206 -7.71 -1.54 -8.57
N LEU A 207 -7.73 -1.72 -9.88
CA LEU A 207 -8.49 -0.87 -10.80
C LEU A 207 -9.34 -1.73 -11.73
N ASN A 208 -10.45 -1.17 -12.21
CA ASN A 208 -11.19 -1.68 -13.36
C ASN A 208 -11.53 -0.47 -14.24
N VAL A 209 -10.88 -0.38 -15.40
CA VAL A 209 -10.99 0.80 -16.27
C VAL A 209 -11.86 0.48 -17.48
N SER A 210 -12.95 1.22 -17.65
CA SER A 210 -13.84 1.08 -18.80
C SER A 210 -13.15 1.55 -20.09
N SER A 211 -13.40 0.88 -21.22
CA SER A 211 -12.71 1.16 -22.51
C SER A 211 -12.89 2.56 -23.07
N ASP A 212 -13.88 3.31 -22.62
CA ASP A 212 -14.11 4.72 -22.97
C ASP A 212 -13.26 5.69 -22.14
N LYS A 213 -12.51 5.19 -21.15
CA LYS A 213 -11.71 6.00 -20.22
C LYS A 213 -10.26 6.11 -20.64
N GLU A 214 -9.75 7.32 -20.52
CA GLU A 214 -8.35 7.65 -20.66
C GLU A 214 -7.64 7.57 -19.30
N ILE A 215 -6.35 7.24 -19.32
CA ILE A 215 -5.50 7.14 -18.13
C ILE A 215 -4.27 8.02 -18.32
N TYR A 216 -4.03 8.93 -17.37
CA TYR A 216 -2.93 9.88 -17.38
C TYR A 216 -2.12 9.85 -16.09
N LEU A 217 -0.83 10.17 -16.21
CA LEU A 217 0.00 10.59 -15.09
C LEU A 217 0.05 12.10 -15.03
N SER A 218 -0.13 12.66 -13.83
CA SER A 218 -0.09 14.09 -13.59
C SER A 218 0.54 14.46 -12.26
N SER A 219 1.04 15.70 -12.13
CA SER A 219 1.54 16.24 -10.87
C SER A 219 0.46 16.84 -9.98
N LYS A 220 -0.78 16.90 -10.44
CA LYS A 220 -1.92 17.39 -9.67
C LYS A 220 -3.12 16.46 -9.81
N GLU A 221 -3.98 16.48 -8.81
CA GLU A 221 -5.03 15.48 -8.64
C GLU A 221 -6.08 15.50 -9.77
N ASN A 222 -6.54 16.67 -10.21
CA ASN A 222 -7.72 16.77 -11.08
C ASN A 222 -7.47 17.49 -12.41
N GLU A 223 -6.21 17.67 -12.79
CA GLU A 223 -5.84 18.37 -14.03
C GLU A 223 -4.74 17.62 -14.78
N LYS A 224 -4.63 17.86 -16.08
CA LYS A 224 -3.49 17.39 -16.88
C LYS A 224 -2.30 18.32 -16.67
N SER A 225 -1.61 18.16 -15.56
CA SER A 225 -0.36 18.85 -15.26
C SER A 225 0.86 17.97 -15.51
N GLY A 226 1.98 18.58 -15.90
CA GLY A 226 3.20 17.85 -16.21
C GLY A 226 3.88 17.27 -14.97
N ILE A 227 4.38 16.04 -15.08
CA ILE A 227 5.19 15.44 -14.00
C ILE A 227 6.67 15.76 -14.16
N TYR A 228 7.40 15.66 -13.05
CA TYR A 228 8.86 15.61 -13.02
C TYR A 228 9.31 14.33 -12.33
N ILE A 229 10.29 13.65 -12.91
CA ILE A 229 11.00 12.54 -12.29
C ILE A 229 12.44 12.47 -12.79
N ASP A 230 13.42 12.41 -11.87
CA ASP A 230 14.84 12.42 -12.26
C ASP A 230 15.28 11.18 -13.05
N ASN A 231 14.59 10.06 -12.84
CA ASN A 231 14.83 8.81 -13.57
C ASN A 231 13.51 8.24 -14.06
N PHE A 232 12.90 7.25 -13.40
CA PHE A 232 11.69 6.65 -13.98
C PHE A 232 10.72 6.05 -12.97
N LEU A 233 9.46 6.01 -13.38
CA LEU A 233 8.42 5.19 -12.81
C LEU A 233 8.38 3.87 -13.58
N MET A 234 8.26 2.75 -12.90
CA MET A 234 8.00 1.45 -13.51
C MET A 234 6.62 0.95 -13.06
N PHE A 235 5.84 0.44 -14.01
CA PHE A 235 4.50 -0.08 -13.80
C PHE A 235 4.50 -1.58 -14.10
N VAL A 236 4.03 -2.38 -13.14
CA VAL A 236 3.77 -3.81 -13.31
C VAL A 236 2.27 -4.02 -13.17
N ILE A 237 1.62 -4.39 -14.27
CA ILE A 237 0.17 -4.59 -14.33
C ILE A 237 -0.14 -6.05 -14.49
N ASN A 238 -0.81 -6.63 -13.49
CA ASN A 238 -1.32 -7.99 -13.53
C ASN A 238 -2.81 -7.97 -13.87
N SER A 239 -3.21 -8.82 -14.82
CA SER A 239 -4.59 -8.97 -15.27
C SER A 239 -4.86 -10.41 -15.66
N ALA A 240 -6.11 -10.75 -15.96
CA ALA A 240 -6.46 -12.06 -16.52
C ALA A 240 -5.76 -12.36 -17.87
N LYS A 241 -5.26 -11.33 -18.56
CA LYS A 241 -4.54 -11.46 -19.84
C LYS A 241 -3.02 -11.60 -19.66
N GLY A 242 -2.54 -11.72 -18.42
CA GLY A 242 -1.12 -11.79 -18.07
C GLY A 242 -0.56 -10.46 -17.55
N THR A 243 0.76 -10.43 -17.40
CA THR A 243 1.50 -9.31 -16.84
C THR A 243 2.03 -8.39 -17.95
N LYS A 244 1.80 -7.09 -17.82
CA LYS A 244 2.41 -6.05 -18.66
C LYS A 244 3.34 -5.19 -17.82
N VAL A 245 4.50 -4.84 -18.38
CA VAL A 245 5.48 -3.99 -17.70
C VAL A 245 5.92 -2.86 -18.62
N PHE A 246 5.86 -1.63 -18.12
CA PHE A 246 6.32 -0.45 -18.84
C PHE A 246 6.90 0.60 -17.88
N SER A 247 7.61 1.59 -18.41
CA SER A 247 8.23 2.67 -17.65
C SER A 247 7.93 4.04 -18.23
N VAL A 248 7.86 5.06 -17.37
CA VAL A 248 7.71 6.48 -17.73
C VAL A 248 8.84 7.29 -17.10
N GLY A 249 9.49 8.18 -17.85
CA GLY A 249 10.58 9.04 -17.36
C GLY A 249 11.86 8.90 -18.19
N LYS A 250 12.99 9.41 -17.68
CA LYS A 250 14.30 9.34 -18.30
C LYS A 250 15.08 8.10 -17.86
N VAL A 251 15.09 7.05 -18.68
CA VAL A 251 15.85 5.83 -18.38
C VAL A 251 16.41 5.19 -19.65
N LYS A 252 17.63 4.63 -19.56
CA LYS A 252 18.20 3.79 -20.61
C LYS A 252 17.40 2.49 -20.76
N LYS A 253 17.69 1.71 -21.80
CA LYS A 253 17.09 0.37 -21.95
C LYS A 253 17.32 -0.43 -20.67
N HIS A 254 16.28 -1.10 -20.20
CA HIS A 254 16.33 -1.87 -18.96
C HIS A 254 15.39 -3.06 -19.05
N SER A 255 15.61 -4.03 -18.17
CA SER A 255 14.80 -5.22 -18.04
C SER A 255 14.22 -5.35 -16.64
N TYR A 256 13.11 -6.06 -16.55
CA TYR A 256 12.51 -6.51 -15.30
C TYR A 256 12.38 -8.03 -15.36
N ARG A 257 13.02 -8.73 -14.43
CA ARG A 257 13.09 -10.21 -14.40
C ARG A 257 13.52 -10.81 -15.73
N GLY A 258 14.51 -10.18 -16.36
CA GLY A 258 15.09 -10.62 -17.63
C GLY A 258 14.32 -10.20 -18.89
N ALA A 259 13.09 -9.69 -18.78
CA ALA A 259 12.31 -9.21 -19.92
C ALA A 259 12.53 -7.70 -20.15
N GLU A 260 12.71 -7.26 -21.40
CA GLU A 260 12.83 -5.83 -21.74
C GLU A 260 11.56 -5.07 -21.36
N VAL A 261 11.72 -3.92 -20.70
CA VAL A 261 10.61 -3.08 -20.27
C VAL A 261 10.25 -2.08 -21.37
N ILE A 262 8.95 -1.95 -21.66
CA ILE A 262 8.45 -1.00 -22.65
C ILE A 262 8.60 0.42 -22.13
N GLN A 263 9.29 1.29 -22.85
CA GLN A 263 9.40 2.70 -22.49
C GLN A 263 8.27 3.53 -23.09
N VAL A 264 7.57 4.28 -22.25
CA VAL A 264 6.49 5.19 -22.66
C VAL A 264 7.09 6.56 -23.03
N PRO A 265 6.85 7.07 -24.25
CA PRO A 265 7.28 8.41 -24.62
C PRO A 265 6.50 9.52 -23.88
N PRO A 266 7.12 10.70 -23.67
CA PRO A 266 8.52 11.01 -23.97
C PRO A 266 9.48 10.50 -22.88
N ASN A 267 10.65 9.99 -23.29
CA ASN A 267 11.72 9.53 -22.39
C ASN A 267 12.52 10.75 -21.86
N SER A 268 11.93 11.50 -20.93
CA SER A 268 12.40 12.80 -20.44
C SER A 268 12.23 12.93 -18.92
N LEU A 269 13.00 13.83 -18.30
CA LEU A 269 12.86 14.21 -16.89
C LEU A 269 11.53 14.94 -16.61
N HIS A 270 11.07 15.68 -17.62
CA HIS A 270 9.81 16.43 -17.60
C HIS A 270 8.95 15.94 -18.76
N PRO A 271 8.35 14.75 -18.66
CA PRO A 271 7.62 14.19 -19.78
C PRO A 271 6.27 14.88 -20.04
N GLY A 272 5.91 15.90 -19.26
CA GLY A 272 4.59 16.51 -19.31
C GLY A 272 3.54 15.61 -18.66
N ALA A 273 2.27 15.79 -19.02
CA ALA A 273 1.22 14.86 -18.62
C ALA A 273 1.30 13.64 -19.55
N VAL A 274 1.44 12.44 -18.99
CA VAL A 274 1.74 11.24 -19.79
C VAL A 274 0.48 10.39 -19.95
N ASN A 275 0.02 10.22 -21.19
CA ASN A 275 -1.09 9.31 -21.50
C ASN A 275 -0.58 7.87 -21.50
N ILE A 276 -1.05 7.05 -20.56
CA ILE A 276 -0.68 5.63 -20.47
C ILE A 276 -1.82 4.68 -20.85
N THR A 277 -2.94 5.20 -21.38
CA THR A 277 -4.16 4.44 -21.74
C THR A 277 -3.83 3.17 -22.52
N LYS A 278 -3.01 3.25 -23.57
CA LYS A 278 -2.69 2.10 -24.43
C LYS A 278 -1.90 0.97 -23.75
N TYR A 279 -1.32 1.23 -22.58
CA TYR A 279 -0.50 0.27 -21.85
C TYR A 279 -1.27 -0.45 -20.74
N VAL A 280 -2.44 0.05 -20.38
CA VAL A 280 -3.30 -0.51 -19.32
C VAL A 280 -4.43 -1.33 -19.95
N PRO A 281 -4.70 -2.57 -19.48
CA PRO A 281 -5.86 -3.33 -19.92
C PRO A 281 -7.18 -2.69 -19.48
N HIS A 282 -8.13 -2.56 -20.41
CA HIS A 282 -9.50 -2.11 -20.14
C HIS A 282 -10.50 -3.26 -20.01
N ASN A 283 -11.66 -2.96 -19.41
CA ASN A 283 -12.79 -3.85 -19.17
C ASN A 283 -12.40 -5.15 -18.45
N THR A 284 -11.40 -5.06 -17.58
CA THR A 284 -10.92 -6.18 -16.77
C THR A 284 -10.35 -5.63 -15.46
N ALA A 285 -10.52 -6.39 -14.38
CA ALA A 285 -9.87 -6.06 -13.13
C ALA A 285 -8.35 -6.22 -13.27
N ILE A 286 -7.62 -5.22 -12.80
CA ILE A 286 -6.16 -5.22 -12.80
C ILE A 286 -5.63 -4.92 -11.40
N THR A 287 -4.47 -5.50 -11.09
CA THR A 287 -3.61 -5.04 -10.00
C THR A 287 -2.41 -4.34 -10.62
N MET A 288 -2.23 -3.06 -10.30
CA MET A 288 -1.12 -2.24 -10.78
C MET A 288 -0.18 -1.94 -9.62
N THR A 289 1.07 -2.37 -9.73
CA THR A 289 2.14 -1.97 -8.82
C THR A 289 3.03 -0.94 -9.50
N VAL A 290 3.24 0.21 -8.86
CA VAL A 290 4.05 1.31 -9.37
C VAL A 290 5.28 1.50 -8.50
N TYR A 291 6.44 1.60 -9.13
CA TYR A 291 7.73 1.80 -8.49
C TYR A 291 8.32 3.15 -8.91
N ALA A 292 8.78 3.94 -7.96
CA ALA A 292 9.56 5.15 -8.23
C ALA A 292 11.04 4.82 -8.06
N LEU A 293 11.80 4.79 -9.17
CA LEU A 293 13.14 4.22 -9.23
C LEU A 293 14.18 5.24 -9.67
N ASP A 294 15.33 5.16 -9.01
CA ASP A 294 16.52 5.93 -9.33
C ASP A 294 17.74 5.00 -9.50
N TYR A 295 18.70 5.41 -10.32
CA TYR A 295 19.95 4.68 -10.60
C TYR A 295 21.14 5.62 -10.86
N GLY A 296 20.98 6.92 -10.60
CA GLY A 296 21.95 7.98 -10.91
C GLY A 296 22.63 8.64 -9.70
N TYR A 297 22.86 9.95 -9.85
CA TYR A 297 23.57 10.81 -8.90
C TYR A 297 22.63 11.52 -7.92
N ASP A 298 21.50 12.01 -8.45
CA ASP A 298 20.43 12.64 -7.69
C ASP A 298 19.09 11.99 -8.04
N ALA A 299 18.19 12.02 -7.06
CA ALA A 299 16.81 11.57 -7.16
C ALA A 299 15.86 12.70 -6.77
N GLY A 300 14.77 12.84 -7.51
CA GLY A 300 13.72 13.81 -7.27
C GLY A 300 12.47 13.47 -8.08
N MET A 301 11.31 13.88 -7.59
CA MET A 301 10.06 13.80 -8.34
C MET A 301 9.03 14.80 -7.82
N SER A 302 8.11 15.21 -8.69
CA SER A 302 6.91 15.93 -8.26
C SER A 302 5.96 15.00 -7.48
N ASP A 303 4.85 15.53 -6.97
CA ASP A 303 3.70 14.65 -6.72
C ASP A 303 3.36 13.91 -8.02
N ILE A 304 2.84 12.70 -7.89
CA ILE A 304 2.42 11.87 -9.02
C ILE A 304 1.03 11.34 -8.71
N TYR A 305 0.09 11.62 -9.61
CA TYR A 305 -1.28 11.14 -9.60
C TYR A 305 -1.54 10.30 -10.85
N LEU A 306 -2.31 9.23 -10.68
CA LEU A 306 -2.93 8.47 -11.76
C LEU A 306 -4.37 8.95 -11.91
N ILE A 307 -4.70 9.52 -13.07
CA ILE A 307 -6.02 10.04 -13.37
C ILE A 307 -6.70 9.11 -14.38
N VAL A 308 -7.91 8.65 -14.07
CA VAL A 308 -8.79 7.87 -14.96
C VAL A 308 -10.02 8.71 -15.27
N ARG A 309 -10.28 9.02 -16.55
CA ARG A 309 -11.32 9.98 -16.95
C ARG A 309 -12.02 9.63 -18.26
#